data_AF-A0A7J6B1H7-F1
#
_entry.id   AF-A0A7J6B1H7-F1
#
_cell.length_a   1.000
_cell.length_b   1.000
_cell.length_c   1.000
_cell.angle_alpha   90.00
_cell.angle_beta   90.00
_cell.angle_gamma   90.00
#
_symmetry.space_group_name_H-M   'P 1'
#
loop_
_entity.id
_entity.type
_entity.pdbx_description
1 polymer ?
#
loop_
_entity_poly.entity_id
_entity_poly.type
_entity_poly.pdbx_seq_one_letter_code
_entity_poly.pdbx_strand_id
1 'polypeptide(L)'
;MASDGSPSQDSQKKKKKTSRKGKGEDVKDAEIQVESLTACGHGALQQGDSSKALEYFKKAFKTAANLKETKVQRACAFNLGAAYVEAGKPQKGLDFLSQAEPSEKGERVADLQFNLAAAHEALDDHLQAVRHYQQAAHLYRSQGDGSSEGDTCIRLAHCHLRRKEWSGAAENYLRAAESYKVSGNPASSAVALKDAGNYMLKCDCFTTDDVISVLTECLELSAKITEPETLGKLYNAVGLSFSQLKLFSEAAECYELALPLVRSTPRRLAVVMQNLGAIHNSLAQYRKALEYHREAAALHGSLGSRRAQGCCFCNLAYALSELGELDEAGESYLHAQQAFKDSDDSSGHWQACEGLGGIKMRLRDPDKAILCYKQALALLSKCKDVSISVQESLVNKLSEALQMKLAIQQRGPLVRQPIKERNMNRQHLRKTHMRNTEELMAEHSRKEPLSSHRIEDKEWRPTETCGERKPHGDVIISSRATQTECPDHTNALPEANRNLNNTYEKPRLEYKNPTDSHLHSQQDEAMCETSIQSPLESTSAPPLEERTEALPSVHLHSEESTSIHRTLKSRFCTVM
;
A
#
# COMPACT_ATOMS: atom_id res chain seq x y z
N MET A 1 91.05 -46.56 23.52
CA MET A 1 89.71 -47.09 23.21
C MET A 1 88.69 -46.04 23.63
N ALA A 2 88.14 -45.33 22.65
CA ALA A 2 87.00 -44.44 22.84
C ALA A 2 85.73 -45.26 22.56
N SER A 3 84.71 -45.15 23.41
CA SER A 3 83.38 -45.69 23.13
C SER A 3 82.39 -44.53 23.13
N ASP A 4 81.98 -44.14 21.93
CA ASP A 4 80.85 -43.26 21.66
C ASP A 4 79.55 -43.94 22.08
N GLY A 5 78.76 -43.25 22.91
CA GLY A 5 77.39 -43.62 23.24
C GLY A 5 76.39 -42.77 22.46
N SER A 6 75.88 -43.30 21.35
CA SER A 6 74.79 -42.68 20.57
C SER A 6 73.44 -42.82 21.30
N PRO A 7 72.60 -41.76 21.42
CA PRO A 7 71.28 -41.87 22.03
C PRO A 7 70.29 -42.59 21.11
N SER A 8 69.49 -43.48 21.70
CA SER A 8 68.59 -44.40 21.01
C SER A 8 67.39 -43.72 20.32
N GLN A 9 67.07 -44.17 19.10
CA GLN A 9 65.99 -43.65 18.25
C GLN A 9 64.56 -43.87 18.81
N ASP A 10 64.40 -44.61 19.91
CA ASP A 10 63.09 -44.95 20.48
C ASP A 10 62.48 -43.86 21.39
N SER A 11 63.31 -43.02 22.01
CA SER A 11 62.84 -41.89 22.83
C SER A 11 62.25 -40.77 21.95
N GLN A 12 62.75 -40.62 20.72
CA GLN A 12 62.21 -39.69 19.72
C GLN A 12 60.91 -40.20 19.07
N LYS A 13 60.74 -41.52 18.87
CA LYS A 13 59.50 -42.12 18.37
C LYS A 13 58.36 -42.08 19.40
N LYS A 14 58.63 -42.29 20.69
CA LYS A 14 57.62 -42.13 21.77
C LYS A 14 57.20 -40.67 21.97
N LYS A 15 58.13 -39.71 21.96
CA LYS A 15 57.80 -38.25 21.99
C LYS A 15 57.01 -37.79 20.75
N LYS A 16 57.30 -38.31 19.55
CA LYS A 16 56.50 -38.03 18.33
C LYS A 16 55.10 -38.66 18.39
N LYS A 17 54.93 -39.85 18.99
CA LYS A 17 53.62 -40.50 19.15
C LYS A 17 52.74 -39.81 20.21
N THR A 18 53.30 -39.37 21.34
CA THR A 18 52.54 -38.59 22.35
C THR A 18 52.23 -37.18 21.86
N SER A 19 53.14 -36.51 21.14
CA SER A 19 52.87 -35.21 20.49
C SER A 19 51.81 -35.29 19.38
N ARG A 20 51.76 -36.38 18.60
CA ARG A 20 50.68 -36.59 17.61
C ARG A 20 49.33 -36.92 18.23
N LYS A 21 49.32 -37.57 19.41
CA LYS A 21 48.09 -37.91 20.13
C LYS A 21 47.47 -36.65 20.79
N GLY A 22 48.29 -35.82 21.44
CA GLY A 22 47.86 -34.53 21.99
C GLY A 22 47.39 -33.55 20.91
N LYS A 23 48.13 -33.42 19.79
CA LYS A 23 47.70 -32.58 18.65
C LYS A 23 46.39 -33.06 17.98
N GLY A 24 46.04 -34.33 18.11
CA GLY A 24 44.78 -34.86 17.59
C GLY A 24 43.60 -34.65 18.53
N GLU A 25 43.86 -34.56 19.84
CA GLU A 25 42.87 -34.19 20.87
C GLU A 25 42.59 -32.67 20.79
N ASP A 26 43.62 -31.83 20.67
CA ASP A 26 43.49 -30.36 20.54
C ASP A 26 42.67 -29.93 19.31
N VAL A 27 42.78 -30.66 18.18
CA VAL A 27 42.01 -30.37 16.95
C VAL A 27 40.54 -30.75 17.11
N LYS A 28 40.25 -31.90 17.73
CA LYS A 28 38.88 -32.33 18.01
C LYS A 28 38.19 -31.41 19.02
N ASP A 29 38.92 -30.96 20.04
CA ASP A 29 38.39 -30.00 21.01
C ASP A 29 38.06 -28.66 20.36
N ALA A 30 38.88 -28.20 19.40
CA ALA A 30 38.62 -27.01 18.62
C ALA A 30 37.41 -27.16 17.68
N GLU A 31 37.22 -28.32 17.04
CA GLU A 31 36.03 -28.63 16.22
C GLU A 31 34.74 -28.59 17.05
N ILE A 32 34.72 -29.29 18.18
CA ILE A 32 33.59 -29.30 19.12
C ILE A 32 33.28 -27.88 19.61
N GLN A 33 34.33 -27.09 19.89
CA GLN A 33 34.15 -25.71 20.33
C GLN A 33 33.56 -24.82 19.23
N VAL A 34 33.97 -24.97 17.96
CA VAL A 34 33.38 -24.23 16.83
C VAL A 34 31.91 -24.59 16.67
N GLU A 35 31.56 -25.88 16.72
CA GLU A 35 30.17 -26.34 16.65
C GLU A 35 29.32 -25.76 17.79
N SER A 36 29.82 -25.84 19.02
CA SER A 36 29.14 -25.28 20.19
C SER A 36 28.93 -23.77 20.06
N LEU A 37 29.95 -23.02 19.66
CA LEU A 37 29.86 -21.57 19.49
C LEU A 37 28.90 -21.19 18.36
N THR A 38 28.91 -21.91 17.24
CA THR A 38 27.96 -21.65 16.15
C THR A 38 26.52 -22.00 16.55
N ALA A 39 26.30 -23.08 17.29
CA ALA A 39 25.00 -23.40 17.86
C ALA A 39 24.51 -22.32 18.84
N CYS A 40 25.37 -21.80 19.72
CA CYS A 40 25.04 -20.65 20.58
C CYS A 40 24.71 -19.39 19.76
N GLY A 41 25.44 -19.15 18.66
CA GLY A 41 25.16 -18.06 17.72
C GLY A 41 23.76 -18.17 17.12
N HIS A 42 23.38 -19.35 16.60
CA HIS A 42 22.04 -19.60 16.09
C HIS A 42 20.96 -19.45 17.18
N GLY A 43 21.20 -19.97 18.39
CA GLY A 43 20.29 -19.80 19.52
C GLY A 43 20.08 -18.33 19.89
N ALA A 44 21.13 -17.50 19.84
CA ALA A 44 21.01 -16.07 20.06
C ALA A 44 20.19 -15.36 18.96
N LEU A 45 20.34 -15.76 17.70
CA LEU A 45 19.51 -15.24 16.59
C LEU A 45 18.04 -15.62 16.75
N GLN A 46 17.74 -16.85 17.18
CA GLN A 46 16.38 -17.28 17.46
C GLN A 46 15.72 -16.46 18.59
N GLN A 47 16.54 -15.95 19.52
CA GLN A 47 16.11 -15.05 20.59
C GLN A 47 16.05 -13.57 20.15
N GLY A 48 16.43 -13.25 18.91
CA GLY A 48 16.47 -11.88 18.39
C GLY A 48 17.68 -11.06 18.85
N ASP A 49 18.68 -11.68 19.47
CA ASP A 49 19.88 -10.99 19.98
C ASP A 49 21.04 -11.06 18.96
N SER A 50 20.97 -10.19 17.95
CA SER A 50 21.98 -10.11 16.88
C SER A 50 23.37 -9.73 17.40
N SER A 51 23.47 -9.01 18.53
CA SER A 51 24.76 -8.63 19.11
C SER A 51 25.46 -9.83 19.71
N LYS A 52 24.77 -10.62 20.53
CA LYS A 52 25.35 -11.86 21.09
C LYS A 52 25.64 -12.90 20.01
N ALA A 53 24.75 -13.03 19.02
CA ALA A 53 25.00 -13.91 17.87
C ALA A 53 26.31 -13.54 17.17
N LEU A 54 26.50 -12.25 16.88
CA LEU A 54 27.72 -11.75 16.27
C LEU A 54 28.98 -12.04 17.12
N GLU A 55 28.89 -11.94 18.46
CA GLU A 55 30.00 -12.31 19.35
C GLU A 55 30.35 -13.80 19.27
N TYR A 56 29.34 -14.67 19.30
CA TYR A 56 29.54 -16.11 19.19
C TYR A 56 30.15 -16.50 17.84
N PHE A 57 29.66 -15.94 16.74
CA PHE A 57 30.23 -16.20 15.41
C PHE A 57 31.65 -15.66 15.26
N LYS A 58 31.99 -14.51 15.86
CA LYS A 58 33.38 -14.02 15.91
C LYS A 58 34.30 -14.99 16.65
N LYS A 59 33.84 -15.53 17.79
CA LYS A 59 34.60 -16.52 18.56
C LYS A 59 34.79 -17.80 17.74
N ALA A 60 33.72 -18.30 17.12
CA ALA A 60 33.76 -19.49 16.26
C ALA A 60 34.75 -19.33 15.10
N PHE A 61 34.71 -18.19 14.40
CA PHE A 61 35.64 -17.90 13.31
C PHE A 61 37.10 -17.87 13.76
N LYS A 62 37.39 -17.26 14.93
CA LYS A 62 38.74 -17.26 15.51
C LYS A 62 39.22 -18.67 15.88
N THR A 63 38.36 -19.49 16.47
CA THR A 63 38.70 -20.89 16.79
C THR A 63 38.93 -21.71 15.52
N ALA A 64 38.10 -21.50 14.48
CA ALA A 64 38.23 -22.19 13.19
C ALA A 64 39.54 -21.87 12.45
N ALA A 65 40.14 -20.69 12.69
CA ALA A 65 41.44 -20.34 12.12
C ALA A 65 42.59 -21.28 12.58
N ASN A 66 42.42 -21.94 13.72
CA ASN A 66 43.38 -22.93 14.24
C ASN A 66 43.21 -24.32 13.59
N LEU A 67 42.10 -24.55 12.89
CA LEU A 67 41.82 -25.79 12.16
C LEU A 67 42.51 -25.75 10.79
N LYS A 68 42.92 -26.91 10.27
CA LYS A 68 43.45 -27.02 8.90
C LYS A 68 42.36 -27.14 7.84
N GLU A 69 41.11 -27.28 8.25
CA GLU A 69 39.99 -27.55 7.35
C GLU A 69 39.43 -26.27 6.73
N THR A 70 39.63 -26.12 5.42
CA THR A 70 39.13 -24.96 4.66
C THR A 70 37.60 -24.91 4.56
N LYS A 71 36.89 -26.02 4.78
CA LYS A 71 35.43 -26.06 4.77
C LYS A 71 34.84 -25.40 6.02
N VAL A 72 35.33 -25.77 7.21
CA VAL A 72 34.90 -25.21 8.50
C VAL A 72 35.17 -23.72 8.58
N GLN A 73 36.35 -23.28 8.11
CA GLN A 73 36.71 -21.86 8.05
C GLN A 73 35.75 -21.06 7.18
N ARG A 74 35.39 -21.56 5.99
CA ARG A 74 34.44 -20.92 5.08
C ARG A 74 33.02 -20.87 5.66
N ALA A 75 32.56 -21.93 6.30
CA ALA A 75 31.26 -21.93 6.98
C ALA A 75 31.21 -20.91 8.12
N CYS A 76 32.29 -20.78 8.89
CA CYS A 76 32.39 -19.75 9.92
C CYS A 76 32.46 -18.33 9.33
N ALA A 77 33.18 -18.14 8.22
CA ALA A 77 33.23 -16.86 7.50
C ALA A 77 31.84 -16.47 6.99
N PHE A 78 31.11 -17.42 6.41
CA PHE A 78 29.73 -17.25 5.95
C PHE A 78 28.80 -16.78 7.07
N ASN A 79 28.77 -17.50 8.19
CA ASN A 79 27.91 -17.16 9.33
C ASN A 79 28.28 -15.81 9.95
N LEU A 80 29.58 -15.53 10.05
CA LEU A 80 30.05 -14.25 10.55
C LEU A 80 29.68 -13.10 9.61
N GLY A 81 29.81 -13.30 8.30
CA GLY A 81 29.42 -12.34 7.27
C GLY A 81 27.93 -12.02 7.31
N ALA A 82 27.08 -13.06 7.33
CA ALA A 82 25.63 -12.93 7.52
C ALA A 82 25.29 -12.17 8.82
N ALA A 83 25.95 -12.50 9.93
CA ALA A 83 25.72 -11.81 11.21
C ALA A 83 26.10 -10.32 11.17
N TYR A 84 27.14 -9.95 10.41
CA TYR A 84 27.49 -8.55 10.22
C TYR A 84 26.48 -7.78 9.38
N VAL A 85 25.91 -8.40 8.34
CA VAL A 85 24.82 -7.80 7.55
C VAL A 85 23.61 -7.53 8.45
N GLU A 86 23.18 -8.53 9.23
CA GLU A 86 22.08 -8.40 10.20
C GLU A 86 22.35 -7.33 11.27
N ALA A 87 23.60 -7.19 11.70
CA ALA A 87 24.01 -6.18 12.67
C ALA A 87 24.15 -4.76 12.08
N GLY A 88 23.74 -4.54 10.82
CA GLY A 88 23.81 -3.24 10.16
C GLY A 88 25.23 -2.82 9.75
N LYS A 89 26.14 -3.79 9.59
CA LYS A 89 27.54 -3.56 9.16
C LYS A 89 27.81 -4.30 7.83
N PRO A 90 27.09 -3.96 6.75
CA PRO A 90 27.06 -4.76 5.53
C PRO A 90 28.40 -4.83 4.79
N GLN A 91 29.22 -3.78 4.82
CA GLN A 91 30.56 -3.82 4.20
C GLN A 91 31.46 -4.89 4.83
N LYS A 92 31.49 -4.97 6.16
CA LYS A 92 32.21 -6.04 6.87
C LYS A 92 31.60 -7.40 6.58
N GLY A 93 30.27 -7.44 6.43
CA GLY A 93 29.54 -8.64 6.01
C GLY A 93 30.04 -9.16 4.66
N LEU A 94 30.13 -8.29 3.65
CA LEU A 94 30.66 -8.62 2.33
C LEU A 94 32.09 -9.18 2.41
N ASP A 95 32.97 -8.50 3.16
CA ASP A 95 34.37 -8.93 3.28
C ASP A 95 34.51 -10.38 3.77
N PHE A 96 33.63 -10.81 4.70
CA PHE A 96 33.61 -12.19 5.21
C PHE A 96 32.84 -13.15 4.30
N LEU A 97 31.76 -12.71 3.64
CA LEU A 97 31.01 -13.53 2.69
C LEU A 97 31.86 -13.88 1.45
N SER A 98 32.66 -12.94 0.94
CA SER A 98 33.60 -13.21 -0.16
C SER A 98 34.68 -14.23 0.21
N GLN A 99 35.01 -14.40 1.49
CA GLN A 99 35.92 -15.46 1.95
C GLN A 99 35.26 -16.84 1.99
N ALA A 100 33.93 -16.92 1.89
CA ALA A 100 33.17 -18.16 1.99
C ALA A 100 32.91 -18.86 0.64
N GLU A 101 33.55 -18.40 -0.45
CA GLU A 101 33.31 -18.95 -1.79
C GLU A 101 33.56 -20.48 -1.88
N PRO A 102 32.63 -21.25 -2.47
CA PRO A 102 32.71 -22.71 -2.53
C PRO A 102 33.77 -23.20 -3.53
N SER A 103 34.43 -24.30 -3.18
CA SER A 103 35.45 -24.96 -4.01
C SER A 103 34.79 -26.17 -4.68
N GLU A 104 34.37 -25.99 -5.92
CA GLU A 104 33.99 -27.00 -6.92
C GLU A 104 32.73 -27.88 -6.68
N LYS A 105 32.27 -28.12 -5.45
CA LYS A 105 30.99 -28.83 -5.19
C LYS A 105 30.27 -28.19 -4.02
N GLY A 106 29.31 -27.30 -4.31
CA GLY A 106 28.72 -26.43 -3.29
C GLY A 106 27.26 -26.72 -3.00
N GLU A 107 26.97 -27.39 -1.88
CA GLU A 107 25.61 -27.55 -1.30
C GLU A 107 25.03 -26.22 -0.75
N ARG A 108 25.74 -25.09 -0.85
CA ARG A 108 25.41 -23.83 -0.14
C ARG A 108 25.59 -22.57 -1.00
N VAL A 109 25.67 -22.73 -2.32
CA VAL A 109 25.87 -21.60 -3.25
C VAL A 109 24.67 -20.65 -3.20
N ALA A 110 23.45 -21.18 -3.07
CA ALA A 110 22.22 -20.38 -3.05
C ALA A 110 22.18 -19.39 -1.87
N ASP A 111 22.42 -19.87 -0.65
CA ASP A 111 22.42 -19.02 0.56
C ASP A 111 23.55 -17.99 0.54
N LEU A 112 24.72 -18.33 0.00
CA LEU A 112 25.81 -17.38 -0.20
C LEU A 112 25.41 -16.26 -1.16
N GLN A 113 24.84 -16.61 -2.31
CA GLN A 113 24.33 -15.62 -3.27
C GLN A 113 23.24 -14.74 -2.64
N PHE A 114 22.34 -15.33 -1.85
CA PHE A 114 21.32 -14.58 -1.12
C PHE A 114 21.92 -13.57 -0.14
N ASN A 115 22.92 -13.98 0.65
CA ASN A 115 23.54 -13.11 1.65
C ASN A 115 24.43 -12.03 1.02
N LEU A 116 25.12 -12.32 -0.07
CA LEU A 116 25.84 -11.31 -0.85
C LEU A 116 24.86 -10.26 -1.38
N ALA A 117 23.73 -10.69 -1.94
CA ALA A 117 22.68 -9.80 -2.39
C ALA A 117 22.11 -8.94 -1.25
N ALA A 118 21.82 -9.55 -0.10
CA ALA A 118 21.33 -8.87 1.11
C ALA A 118 22.32 -7.80 1.60
N ALA A 119 23.62 -8.08 1.54
CA ALA A 119 24.65 -7.12 1.89
C ALA A 119 24.74 -5.95 0.90
N HIS A 120 24.63 -6.21 -0.41
CA HIS A 120 24.55 -5.16 -1.43
C HIS A 120 23.26 -4.33 -1.32
N GLU A 121 22.11 -4.95 -1.02
CA GLU A 121 20.85 -4.26 -0.75
C GLU A 121 20.99 -3.31 0.43
N ALA A 122 21.64 -3.76 1.53
CA ALA A 122 21.91 -2.94 2.71
C ALA A 122 22.88 -1.77 2.44
N LEU A 123 23.71 -1.86 1.40
CA LEU A 123 24.59 -0.79 0.92
C LEU A 123 23.92 0.13 -0.11
N ASP A 124 22.64 -0.10 -0.42
CA ASP A 124 21.89 0.60 -1.48
C ASP A 124 22.45 0.36 -2.91
N ASP A 125 23.30 -0.68 -3.08
CA ASP A 125 23.77 -1.15 -4.39
C ASP A 125 22.77 -2.15 -5.00
N HIS A 126 21.66 -1.60 -5.48
CA HIS A 126 20.57 -2.40 -6.04
C HIS A 126 20.95 -3.16 -7.33
N LEU A 127 21.99 -2.73 -8.07
CA LEU A 127 22.39 -3.42 -9.29
C LEU A 127 23.06 -4.76 -8.98
N GLN A 128 24.00 -4.77 -8.03
CA GLN A 128 24.63 -6.03 -7.61
C GLN A 128 23.67 -6.89 -6.81
N ALA A 129 22.81 -6.29 -5.96
CA ALA A 129 21.78 -7.02 -5.23
C ALA A 129 20.88 -7.82 -6.18
N VAL A 130 20.39 -7.21 -7.27
CA VAL A 130 19.56 -7.90 -8.27
C VAL A 130 20.30 -9.07 -8.91
N ARG A 131 21.58 -8.91 -9.30
CA ARG A 131 22.37 -9.99 -9.91
C ARG A 131 22.52 -11.19 -8.97
N HIS A 132 22.91 -10.94 -7.74
CA HIS A 132 23.12 -12.00 -6.74
C HIS A 132 21.80 -12.66 -6.35
N TYR A 133 20.71 -11.90 -6.17
CA TYR A 133 19.41 -12.50 -5.89
C TYR A 133 18.85 -13.31 -7.08
N GLN A 134 19.08 -12.89 -8.33
CA GLN A 134 18.70 -13.70 -9.51
C GLN A 134 19.43 -15.04 -9.53
N GLN A 135 20.73 -15.04 -9.20
CA GLN A 135 21.51 -16.27 -9.09
C GLN A 135 21.00 -17.14 -7.94
N ALA A 136 20.73 -16.56 -6.77
CA ALA A 136 20.17 -17.27 -5.63
C ALA A 136 18.80 -17.93 -5.96
N ALA A 137 17.88 -17.18 -6.57
CA ALA A 137 16.56 -17.68 -6.96
C ALA A 137 16.67 -18.85 -7.96
N HIS A 138 17.57 -18.76 -8.93
CA HIS A 138 17.82 -19.86 -9.88
C HIS A 138 18.35 -21.12 -9.18
N LEU A 139 19.25 -20.96 -8.21
CA LEU A 139 19.81 -22.08 -7.45
C LEU A 139 18.78 -22.71 -6.50
N TYR A 140 17.97 -21.92 -5.79
CA TYR A 140 16.89 -22.49 -4.97
C TYR A 140 15.88 -23.27 -5.81
N ARG A 141 15.55 -22.76 -7.01
CA ARG A 141 14.69 -23.48 -7.95
C ARG A 141 15.29 -24.83 -8.34
N SER A 142 16.57 -24.89 -8.70
CA SER A 142 17.22 -26.14 -9.10
C SER A 142 17.35 -27.14 -7.95
N GLN A 143 17.35 -26.67 -6.71
CA GLN A 143 17.29 -27.48 -5.48
C GLN A 143 15.88 -27.94 -5.12
N GLY A 144 14.84 -27.40 -5.76
CA GLY A 144 13.44 -27.65 -5.39
C GLY A 144 12.97 -26.90 -4.13
N ASP A 145 13.75 -25.93 -3.64
CA ASP A 145 13.37 -25.10 -2.49
C ASP A 145 12.52 -23.91 -2.95
N GLY A 146 11.24 -24.17 -3.22
CA GLY A 146 10.28 -23.15 -3.64
C GLY A 146 10.01 -22.08 -2.57
N SER A 147 10.20 -22.39 -1.29
CA SER A 147 10.02 -21.41 -0.22
C SER A 147 11.14 -20.36 -0.25
N SER A 148 12.40 -20.80 -0.32
CA SER A 148 13.55 -19.88 -0.40
C SER A 148 13.63 -19.17 -1.75
N GLU A 149 13.24 -19.82 -2.85
CA GLU A 149 13.08 -19.13 -4.13
C GLU A 149 12.04 -18.00 -4.03
N GLY A 150 10.87 -18.30 -3.46
CA GLY A 150 9.79 -17.34 -3.26
C GLY A 150 10.28 -16.12 -2.48
N ASP A 151 10.89 -16.35 -1.32
CA ASP A 151 11.45 -15.28 -0.48
C ASP A 151 12.47 -14.41 -1.24
N THR A 152 13.31 -15.06 -2.06
CA THR A 152 14.32 -14.37 -2.87
C THR A 152 13.68 -13.53 -3.97
N CYS A 153 12.62 -14.03 -4.60
CA CYS A 153 11.88 -13.27 -5.61
C CYS A 153 11.17 -12.06 -5.01
N ILE A 154 10.66 -12.15 -3.77
CA ILE A 154 10.13 -10.97 -3.05
C ILE A 154 11.23 -9.91 -2.85
N ARG A 155 12.46 -10.31 -2.51
CA ARG A 155 13.61 -9.39 -2.38
C ARG A 155 13.97 -8.72 -3.71
N LEU A 156 13.97 -9.49 -4.80
CA LEU A 156 14.16 -8.96 -6.14
C LEU A 156 13.11 -7.91 -6.48
N ALA A 157 11.84 -8.21 -6.20
CA ALA A 157 10.75 -7.27 -6.41
C ALA A 157 11.01 -5.97 -5.65
N HIS A 158 11.41 -6.04 -4.37
CA HIS A 158 11.76 -4.85 -3.58
C HIS A 158 12.92 -4.03 -4.19
N CYS A 159 13.96 -4.69 -4.71
CA CYS A 159 15.05 -4.00 -5.41
C CYS A 159 14.55 -3.25 -6.67
N HIS A 160 13.66 -3.87 -7.44
CA HIS A 160 13.02 -3.21 -8.59
C HIS A 160 12.13 -2.03 -8.17
N LEU A 161 11.37 -2.17 -7.07
CA LEU A 161 10.54 -1.08 -6.54
C LEU A 161 11.36 0.13 -6.08
N ARG A 162 12.53 -0.09 -5.48
CA ARG A 162 13.46 1.00 -5.10
C ARG A 162 13.93 1.78 -6.32
N ARG A 163 14.05 1.09 -7.46
CA ARG A 163 14.40 1.65 -8.77
C ARG A 163 13.19 2.15 -9.57
N LYS A 164 11.97 2.06 -9.02
CA LYS A 164 10.68 2.39 -9.66
C LYS A 164 10.38 1.57 -10.92
N GLU A 165 10.91 0.35 -11.00
CA GLU A 165 10.68 -0.59 -12.10
C GLU A 165 9.47 -1.48 -11.78
N TRP A 166 8.26 -0.98 -12.05
CA TRP A 166 7.00 -1.66 -11.67
C TRP A 166 6.79 -3.01 -12.37
N SER A 167 7.17 -3.12 -13.65
CA SER A 167 7.09 -4.36 -14.43
C SER A 167 7.94 -5.46 -13.81
N GLY A 168 9.22 -5.19 -13.57
CA GLY A 168 10.13 -6.12 -12.94
C GLY A 168 9.68 -6.52 -11.54
N ALA A 169 9.09 -5.59 -10.77
CA ALA A 169 8.51 -5.93 -9.48
C ALA A 169 7.33 -6.92 -9.62
N ALA A 170 6.38 -6.62 -10.51
CA ALA A 170 5.22 -7.49 -10.77
C ALA A 170 5.65 -8.90 -11.21
N GLU A 171 6.58 -9.01 -12.17
CA GLU A 171 7.11 -10.30 -12.65
C GLU A 171 7.74 -11.12 -11.53
N ASN A 172 8.52 -10.48 -10.64
CA ASN A 172 9.14 -11.17 -9.51
C ASN A 172 8.12 -11.59 -8.45
N TYR A 173 7.05 -10.82 -8.21
CA TYR A 173 5.96 -11.25 -7.35
C TYR A 173 5.17 -12.44 -7.95
N LEU A 174 4.92 -12.45 -9.27
CA LEU A 174 4.31 -13.60 -9.95
C LEU A 174 5.18 -14.85 -9.81
N ARG A 175 6.49 -14.70 -10.01
CA ARG A 175 7.45 -15.79 -9.81
C ARG A 175 7.46 -16.29 -8.36
N ALA A 176 7.43 -15.38 -7.38
CA ALA A 176 7.34 -15.74 -5.97
C ALA A 176 6.06 -16.54 -5.68
N ALA A 177 4.93 -16.09 -6.23
CA ALA A 177 3.64 -16.77 -6.07
C ALA A 177 3.68 -18.21 -6.59
N GLU A 178 4.27 -18.43 -7.76
CA GLU A 178 4.45 -19.76 -8.35
C GLU A 178 5.34 -20.65 -7.47
N SER A 179 6.47 -20.14 -7.01
CA SER A 179 7.39 -20.90 -6.14
C SER A 179 6.74 -21.29 -4.81
N TYR A 180 5.99 -20.38 -4.18
CA TYR A 180 5.24 -20.69 -2.95
C TYR A 180 4.10 -21.70 -3.18
N LYS A 181 3.45 -21.64 -4.34
CA LYS A 181 2.39 -22.59 -4.72
C LYS A 181 2.96 -24.00 -4.85
N VAL A 182 4.12 -24.15 -5.50
CA VAL A 182 4.83 -25.43 -5.62
C VAL A 182 5.30 -25.93 -4.25
N SER A 183 5.73 -25.03 -3.35
CA SER A 183 6.16 -25.41 -1.99
C SER A 183 5.01 -25.65 -1.01
N GLY A 184 3.74 -25.61 -1.45
CA GLY A 184 2.59 -25.85 -0.58
C GLY A 184 2.28 -24.73 0.43
N ASN A 185 2.67 -23.50 0.14
CA ASN A 185 2.41 -22.32 0.98
C ASN A 185 1.39 -21.37 0.32
N PRO A 186 0.08 -21.70 0.36
CA PRO A 186 -0.94 -20.94 -0.34
C PRO A 186 -1.10 -19.51 0.21
N ALA A 187 -0.85 -19.29 1.50
CA ALA A 187 -0.94 -17.96 2.10
C ALA A 187 0.12 -17.01 1.52
N SER A 188 1.38 -17.44 1.45
CA SER A 188 2.45 -16.62 0.88
C SER A 188 2.28 -16.44 -0.64
N SER A 189 1.77 -17.47 -1.33
CA SER A 189 1.41 -17.40 -2.74
C SER A 189 0.33 -16.34 -3.02
N ALA A 190 -0.77 -16.35 -2.26
CA ALA A 190 -1.85 -15.38 -2.42
C ALA A 190 -1.40 -13.94 -2.11
N VAL A 191 -0.60 -13.74 -1.06
CA VAL A 191 -0.02 -12.42 -0.74
C VAL A 191 0.85 -11.92 -1.89
N ALA A 192 1.69 -12.79 -2.48
CA ALA A 192 2.52 -12.45 -3.62
C ALA A 192 1.68 -12.10 -4.87
N LEU A 193 0.61 -12.85 -5.18
CA LEU A 193 -0.31 -12.51 -6.29
C LEU A 193 -1.01 -11.16 -6.08
N LYS A 194 -1.44 -10.88 -4.84
CA LYS A 194 -1.99 -9.57 -4.47
C LYS A 194 -0.99 -8.45 -4.66
N ASP A 195 0.31 -8.68 -4.40
CA ASP A 195 1.35 -7.69 -4.68
C ASP A 195 1.61 -7.55 -6.19
N ALA A 196 1.65 -8.67 -6.92
CA ALA A 196 1.76 -8.66 -8.38
C ALA A 196 0.65 -7.81 -9.02
N GLY A 197 -0.63 -8.11 -8.73
CA GLY A 197 -1.77 -7.35 -9.27
C GLY A 197 -1.69 -5.85 -8.96
N ASN A 198 -1.26 -5.47 -7.76
CA ASN A 198 -1.08 -4.07 -7.38
C ASN A 198 -0.02 -3.34 -8.22
N TYR A 199 1.06 -4.03 -8.59
CA TYR A 199 2.13 -3.42 -9.41
C TYR A 199 1.85 -3.55 -10.90
N MET A 200 1.10 -4.55 -11.34
CA MET A 200 0.59 -4.65 -12.70
C MET A 200 -0.30 -3.43 -13.02
N LEU A 201 -1.18 -3.02 -12.09
CA LEU A 201 -2.01 -1.81 -12.23
C LEU A 201 -1.21 -0.50 -12.37
N LYS A 202 0.06 -0.49 -11.99
CA LYS A 202 0.95 0.68 -12.10
C LYS A 202 1.81 0.66 -13.37
N CYS A 203 1.74 -0.40 -14.17
CA CYS A 203 2.52 -0.57 -15.39
C CYS A 203 1.59 -0.66 -16.60
N ASP A 204 1.96 -0.03 -17.71
CA ASP A 204 1.24 -0.16 -18.98
C ASP A 204 1.55 -1.46 -19.74
N CYS A 205 2.31 -2.38 -19.13
CA CYS A 205 2.82 -3.60 -19.74
C CYS A 205 1.90 -4.82 -19.56
N PHE A 206 0.86 -4.71 -18.72
CA PHE A 206 -0.12 -5.77 -18.49
C PHE A 206 -1.50 -5.30 -18.93
N THR A 207 -2.25 -6.21 -19.55
CA THR A 207 -3.64 -5.93 -19.89
C THR A 207 -4.53 -6.02 -18.66
N THR A 208 -5.71 -5.41 -18.72
CA THR A 208 -6.72 -5.54 -17.68
C THR A 208 -7.08 -7.01 -17.41
N ASP A 209 -7.16 -7.83 -18.45
CA ASP A 209 -7.47 -9.25 -18.34
C ASP A 209 -6.39 -10.03 -17.58
N ASP A 210 -5.11 -9.68 -17.79
CA ASP A 210 -3.99 -10.27 -17.04
C ASP A 210 -4.12 -9.96 -15.54
N VAL A 211 -4.45 -8.71 -15.19
CA VAL A 211 -4.64 -8.30 -13.79
C VAL A 211 -5.82 -9.04 -13.17
N ILE A 212 -6.95 -9.11 -13.87
CA ILE A 212 -8.15 -9.82 -13.38
C ILE A 212 -7.84 -11.31 -13.16
N SER A 213 -7.09 -11.94 -14.07
CA SER A 213 -6.68 -13.34 -13.92
C SER A 213 -5.86 -13.57 -12.64
N VAL A 214 -4.87 -12.72 -12.40
CA VAL A 214 -4.00 -12.79 -11.20
C VAL A 214 -4.79 -12.55 -9.91
N LEU A 215 -5.70 -11.57 -9.90
CA LEU A 215 -6.54 -11.29 -8.74
C LEU A 215 -7.55 -12.41 -8.47
N THR A 216 -8.08 -13.04 -9.53
CA THR A 216 -8.99 -14.18 -9.40
C THR A 216 -8.26 -15.40 -8.83
N GLU A 217 -7.07 -15.73 -9.31
CA GLU A 217 -6.24 -16.79 -8.73
C GLU A 217 -5.91 -16.51 -7.25
N CYS A 218 -5.64 -15.24 -6.90
CA CYS A 218 -5.44 -14.83 -5.52
C CYS A 218 -6.67 -15.12 -4.64
N LEU A 219 -7.89 -14.86 -5.14
CA LEU A 219 -9.13 -15.17 -4.44
C LEU A 219 -9.36 -16.68 -4.31
N GLU A 220 -9.07 -17.47 -5.33
CA GLU A 220 -9.17 -18.93 -5.26
C GLU A 220 -8.23 -19.52 -4.21
N LEU A 221 -6.99 -19.02 -4.13
CA LEU A 221 -6.03 -19.43 -3.10
C LEU A 221 -6.43 -18.97 -1.69
N SER A 222 -7.16 -17.86 -1.58
CA SER A 222 -7.63 -17.34 -0.30
C SER A 222 -8.51 -18.34 0.46
N ALA A 223 -9.25 -19.20 -0.26
CA ALA A 223 -10.08 -20.26 0.33
C ALA A 223 -9.26 -21.32 1.11
N LYS A 224 -7.95 -21.39 0.88
CA LYS A 224 -7.04 -22.33 1.56
C LYS A 224 -6.34 -21.70 2.78
N ILE A 225 -6.60 -20.42 3.08
CA ILE A 225 -5.96 -19.68 4.17
C ILE A 225 -6.86 -19.76 5.41
N THR A 226 -6.30 -20.24 6.52
CA THR A 226 -7.02 -20.36 7.80
C THR A 226 -6.90 -19.11 8.68
N GLU A 227 -5.85 -18.30 8.48
CA GLU A 227 -5.52 -17.16 9.32
C GLU A 227 -6.42 -15.95 9.01
N PRO A 228 -7.37 -15.58 9.89
CA PRO A 228 -8.37 -14.56 9.61
C PRO A 228 -7.76 -13.17 9.45
N GLU A 229 -6.68 -12.87 10.19
CA GLU A 229 -6.01 -11.58 10.09
C GLU A 229 -5.39 -11.38 8.70
N THR A 230 -4.69 -12.40 8.19
CA THR A 230 -4.08 -12.39 6.86
C THR A 230 -5.16 -12.30 5.79
N LEU A 231 -6.22 -13.08 5.93
CA LEU A 231 -7.33 -13.12 4.98
C LEU A 231 -8.06 -11.77 4.89
N GLY A 232 -8.32 -11.12 6.03
CA GLY A 232 -8.94 -9.79 6.05
C GLY A 232 -8.09 -8.71 5.37
N LYS A 233 -6.75 -8.75 5.55
CA LYS A 233 -5.82 -7.86 4.82
C LYS A 233 -5.86 -8.14 3.32
N LEU A 234 -5.85 -9.42 2.95
CA LEU A 234 -5.80 -9.87 1.57
C LEU A 234 -7.04 -9.41 0.80
N TYR A 235 -8.24 -9.70 1.32
CA TYR A 235 -9.49 -9.29 0.69
C TYR A 235 -9.62 -7.78 0.57
N ASN A 236 -9.24 -7.01 1.60
CA ASN A 236 -9.25 -5.55 1.50
C ASN A 236 -8.28 -5.05 0.40
N ALA A 237 -7.10 -5.66 0.27
CA ALA A 237 -6.14 -5.27 -0.76
C ALA A 237 -6.61 -5.64 -2.17
N VAL A 238 -7.18 -6.84 -2.38
CA VAL A 238 -7.73 -7.26 -3.67
C VAL A 238 -8.94 -6.39 -4.05
N GLY A 239 -9.80 -6.05 -3.08
CA GLY A 239 -10.92 -5.12 -3.31
C GLY A 239 -10.47 -3.74 -3.77
N LEU A 240 -9.33 -3.24 -3.28
CA LEU A 240 -8.74 -1.98 -3.77
C LEU A 240 -8.32 -2.09 -5.23
N SER A 241 -7.76 -3.23 -5.64
CA SER A 241 -7.33 -3.49 -7.01
C SER A 241 -8.52 -3.58 -7.97
N PHE A 242 -9.58 -4.29 -7.59
CA PHE A 242 -10.83 -4.29 -8.38
C PHE A 242 -11.47 -2.91 -8.45
N SER A 243 -11.42 -2.13 -7.36
CA SER A 243 -11.89 -0.74 -7.36
C SER A 243 -11.14 0.13 -8.37
N GLN A 244 -9.82 -0.02 -8.49
CA GLN A 244 -9.00 0.70 -9.49
C GLN A 244 -9.36 0.30 -10.92
N LEU A 245 -9.70 -0.97 -11.14
CA LEU A 245 -10.22 -1.48 -12.41
C LEU A 245 -11.66 -1.07 -12.71
N LYS A 246 -12.34 -0.38 -11.77
CA LYS A 246 -13.76 -0.02 -11.83
C LYS A 246 -14.71 -1.23 -11.84
N LEU A 247 -14.22 -2.38 -11.38
CA LEU A 247 -14.99 -3.60 -11.13
C LEU A 247 -15.61 -3.49 -9.73
N PHE A 248 -16.62 -2.63 -9.62
CA PHE A 248 -17.15 -2.21 -8.33
C PHE A 248 -17.93 -3.31 -7.60
N SER A 249 -18.57 -4.23 -8.32
CA SER A 249 -19.30 -5.36 -7.72
C SER A 249 -18.31 -6.33 -7.05
N GLU A 250 -17.25 -6.69 -7.76
CA GLU A 250 -16.17 -7.57 -7.30
C GLU A 250 -15.40 -6.93 -6.12
N ALA A 251 -15.19 -5.62 -6.18
CA ALA A 251 -14.62 -4.87 -5.05
C ALA A 251 -15.52 -4.92 -3.81
N ALA A 252 -16.84 -4.74 -3.97
CA ALA A 252 -17.79 -4.83 -2.86
C ALA A 252 -17.75 -6.22 -2.20
N GLU A 253 -17.80 -7.28 -2.99
CA GLU A 253 -17.72 -8.66 -2.51
C GLU A 253 -16.44 -8.91 -1.69
N CYS A 254 -15.29 -8.44 -2.19
CA CYS A 254 -14.03 -8.54 -1.44
C CYS A 254 -14.10 -7.82 -0.09
N TYR A 255 -14.62 -6.59 -0.06
CA TYR A 255 -14.71 -5.86 1.20
C TYR A 255 -15.75 -6.46 2.18
N GLU A 256 -16.86 -7.00 1.67
CA GLU A 256 -17.85 -7.72 2.48
C GLU A 256 -17.26 -8.99 3.10
N LEU A 257 -16.40 -9.72 2.38
CA LEU A 257 -15.63 -10.84 2.92
C LEU A 257 -14.60 -10.38 3.96
N ALA A 258 -13.97 -9.22 3.79
CA ALA A 258 -13.00 -8.66 4.73
C ALA A 258 -13.65 -8.20 6.05
N LEU A 259 -14.86 -7.64 5.98
CA LEU A 259 -15.55 -6.99 7.10
C LEU A 259 -15.64 -7.84 8.39
N PRO A 260 -16.15 -9.09 8.36
CA PRO A 260 -16.22 -9.92 9.57
C PRO A 260 -14.85 -10.31 10.11
N LEU A 261 -13.82 -10.42 9.25
CA LEU A 261 -12.47 -10.84 9.61
C LEU A 261 -11.69 -9.75 10.36
N VAL A 262 -12.05 -8.48 10.15
CA VAL A 262 -11.37 -7.33 10.79
C VAL A 262 -12.15 -6.74 11.97
N ARG A 263 -13.27 -7.35 12.39
CA ARG A 263 -14.13 -6.82 13.48
C ARG A 263 -13.38 -6.58 14.79
N SER A 264 -12.41 -7.41 15.13
CA SER A 264 -11.59 -7.27 16.34
C SER A 264 -10.48 -6.21 16.22
N THR A 265 -10.31 -5.59 15.05
CA THR A 265 -9.27 -4.60 14.77
C THR A 265 -9.90 -3.26 14.33
N PRO A 266 -10.26 -2.36 15.26
CA PRO A 266 -11.05 -1.16 14.96
C PRO A 266 -10.48 -0.28 13.84
N ARG A 267 -9.15 -0.12 13.80
CA ARG A 267 -8.46 0.65 12.74
C ARG A 267 -8.69 0.06 11.34
N ARG A 268 -8.69 -1.26 11.20
CA ARG A 268 -8.95 -1.92 9.91
C ARG A 268 -10.42 -1.96 9.58
N LEU A 269 -11.27 -2.19 10.58
CA LEU A 269 -12.72 -2.13 10.42
C LEU A 269 -13.16 -0.78 9.83
N ALA A 270 -12.65 0.33 10.38
CA ALA A 270 -12.93 1.67 9.87
C ALA A 270 -12.53 1.85 8.40
N VAL A 271 -11.38 1.32 7.99
CA VAL A 271 -10.89 1.38 6.60
C VAL A 271 -11.77 0.53 5.67
N VAL A 272 -12.11 -0.70 6.06
CA VAL A 272 -12.97 -1.57 5.23
C VAL A 272 -14.36 -0.96 5.07
N MET A 273 -14.95 -0.40 6.13
CA MET A 273 -16.24 0.30 6.06
C MET A 273 -16.17 1.54 5.16
N GLN A 274 -15.12 2.35 5.28
CA GLN A 274 -14.90 3.49 4.40
C GLN A 274 -14.84 3.07 2.93
N ASN A 275 -14.11 1.98 2.63
CA ASN A 275 -13.99 1.43 1.28
C ASN A 275 -15.34 0.91 0.76
N LEU A 276 -16.10 0.17 1.57
CA LEU A 276 -17.46 -0.29 1.24
C LEU A 276 -18.38 0.89 0.90
N GLY A 277 -18.37 1.94 1.73
CA GLY A 277 -19.15 3.14 1.46
C GLY A 277 -18.77 3.80 0.13
N ALA A 278 -17.47 3.87 -0.19
CA ALA A 278 -17.00 4.44 -1.46
C ALA A 278 -17.43 3.60 -2.68
N ILE A 279 -17.40 2.27 -2.56
CA ILE A 279 -17.89 1.36 -3.59
C ILE A 279 -19.40 1.48 -3.78
N HIS A 280 -20.18 1.53 -2.70
CA HIS A 280 -21.63 1.73 -2.81
C HIS A 280 -21.99 3.09 -3.42
N ASN A 281 -21.21 4.14 -3.19
CA ASN A 281 -21.33 5.40 -3.93
C ASN A 281 -21.12 5.20 -5.44
N SER A 282 -20.09 4.43 -5.82
CA SER A 282 -19.76 4.14 -7.22
C SER A 282 -20.82 3.27 -7.91
N LEU A 283 -21.50 2.42 -7.14
CA LEU A 283 -22.65 1.61 -7.58
C LEU A 283 -23.99 2.36 -7.55
N ALA A 284 -23.99 3.66 -7.23
CA ALA A 284 -25.20 4.47 -7.01
C ALA A 284 -26.15 3.94 -5.92
N GLN A 285 -25.65 3.11 -5.00
CA GLN A 285 -26.37 2.56 -3.85
C GLN A 285 -26.21 3.49 -2.65
N TYR A 286 -26.61 4.75 -2.81
CA TYR A 286 -26.30 5.83 -1.87
C TYR A 286 -26.79 5.56 -0.44
N ARG A 287 -27.96 4.93 -0.25
CA ARG A 287 -28.46 4.59 1.09
C ARG A 287 -27.53 3.65 1.86
N LYS A 288 -27.02 2.60 1.21
CA LYS A 288 -26.02 1.70 1.82
C LYS A 288 -24.72 2.44 2.10
N ALA A 289 -24.30 3.32 1.19
CA ALA A 289 -23.10 4.13 1.39
C ALA A 289 -23.22 5.03 2.63
N LEU A 290 -24.40 5.60 2.92
CA LEU A 290 -24.61 6.41 4.13
C LEU A 290 -24.32 5.63 5.41
N GLU A 291 -24.80 4.38 5.51
CA GLU A 291 -24.62 3.52 6.69
C GLU A 291 -23.12 3.31 6.94
N TYR A 292 -22.39 2.85 5.92
CA TYR A 292 -20.96 2.59 6.02
C TYR A 292 -20.13 3.85 6.31
N HIS A 293 -20.42 4.99 5.64
CA HIS A 293 -19.67 6.22 5.88
C HIS A 293 -19.90 6.80 7.27
N ARG A 294 -21.13 6.70 7.82
CA ARG A 294 -21.41 7.14 9.20
C ARG A 294 -20.66 6.29 10.22
N GLU A 295 -20.70 4.97 10.09
CA GLU A 295 -19.97 4.07 10.99
C GLU A 295 -18.45 4.26 10.88
N ALA A 296 -17.92 4.36 9.66
CA ALA A 296 -16.50 4.64 9.43
C ALA A 296 -16.06 5.99 10.01
N ALA A 297 -16.85 7.06 9.84
CA ALA A 297 -16.56 8.37 10.40
C ALA A 297 -16.54 8.35 11.94
N ALA A 298 -17.46 7.62 12.57
CA ALA A 298 -17.49 7.47 14.02
C ALA A 298 -16.26 6.71 14.54
N LEU A 299 -15.87 5.61 13.88
CA LEU A 299 -14.67 4.84 14.24
C LEU A 299 -13.39 5.64 14.02
N HIS A 300 -13.23 6.32 12.89
CA HIS A 300 -12.05 7.17 12.66
C HIS A 300 -11.98 8.32 13.68
N GLY A 301 -13.13 8.87 14.07
CA GLY A 301 -13.21 9.87 15.14
C GLY A 301 -12.72 9.34 16.49
N SER A 302 -13.17 8.16 16.91
CA SER A 302 -12.75 7.55 18.18
C SER A 302 -11.27 7.14 18.18
N LEU A 303 -10.71 6.84 17.02
CA LEU A 303 -9.30 6.51 16.81
C LEU A 303 -8.38 7.74 16.67
N GLY A 304 -8.94 8.95 16.65
CA GLY A 304 -8.18 10.18 16.42
C GLY A 304 -7.71 10.39 14.97
N SER A 305 -8.19 9.57 14.02
CA SER A 305 -7.87 9.66 12.60
C SER A 305 -8.68 10.77 11.90
N ARG A 306 -8.46 12.03 12.30
CA ARG A 306 -9.29 13.18 11.84
C ARG A 306 -9.29 13.38 10.32
N ARG A 307 -8.16 13.18 9.63
CA ARG A 307 -8.11 13.22 8.16
C ARG A 307 -9.05 12.19 7.51
N ALA A 308 -8.97 10.93 7.94
CA ALA A 308 -9.81 9.85 7.39
C ALA A 308 -11.29 10.07 7.73
N GLN A 309 -11.59 10.57 8.92
CA GLN A 309 -12.93 11.00 9.29
C GLN A 309 -13.48 12.10 8.37
N GLY A 310 -12.66 13.09 8.01
CA GLY A 310 -13.01 14.12 7.03
C GLY A 310 -13.37 13.53 5.67
N CYS A 311 -12.58 12.56 5.18
CA CYS A 311 -12.88 11.84 3.94
C CYS A 311 -14.22 11.11 3.99
N CYS A 312 -14.53 10.43 5.10
CA CYS A 312 -15.84 9.79 5.28
C CYS A 312 -16.99 10.79 5.23
N PHE A 313 -16.84 11.97 5.86
CA PHE A 313 -17.87 13.00 5.81
C PHE A 313 -18.05 13.62 4.42
N CYS A 314 -16.98 13.80 3.62
CA CYS A 314 -17.11 14.20 2.22
C CYS A 314 -17.89 13.17 1.40
N ASN A 315 -17.57 11.88 1.56
CA ASN A 315 -18.25 10.81 0.84
C ASN A 315 -19.70 10.62 1.28
N LEU A 316 -19.99 10.87 2.56
CA LEU A 316 -21.34 10.93 3.12
C LEU A 316 -22.13 12.09 2.49
N ALA A 317 -21.53 13.28 2.44
CA ALA A 317 -22.13 14.46 1.84
C ALA A 317 -22.44 14.25 0.35
N TYR A 318 -21.56 13.55 -0.37
CA TYR A 318 -21.80 13.15 -1.76
C TYR A 318 -23.04 12.25 -1.88
N ALA A 319 -23.16 11.18 -1.08
CA ALA A 319 -24.34 10.31 -1.11
C ALA A 319 -25.64 11.06 -0.77
N LEU A 320 -25.63 11.93 0.24
CA LEU A 320 -26.78 12.75 0.63
C LEU A 320 -27.18 13.71 -0.51
N SER A 321 -26.19 14.31 -1.16
CA SER A 321 -26.37 15.18 -2.32
C SER A 321 -27.07 14.46 -3.47
N GLU A 322 -26.69 13.22 -3.76
CA GLU A 322 -27.32 12.41 -4.81
C GLU A 322 -28.74 11.96 -4.44
N LEU A 323 -29.02 11.77 -3.15
CA LEU A 323 -30.38 11.51 -2.64
C LEU A 323 -31.27 12.77 -2.59
N GLY A 324 -30.70 13.96 -2.81
CA GLY A 324 -31.42 15.23 -2.75
C GLY A 324 -31.54 15.82 -1.34
N GLU A 325 -30.90 15.21 -0.34
CA GLU A 325 -30.85 15.65 1.06
C GLU A 325 -29.80 16.76 1.23
N LEU A 326 -30.03 17.90 0.58
CA LEU A 326 -29.04 18.96 0.42
C LEU A 326 -28.61 19.63 1.73
N ASP A 327 -29.52 19.78 2.69
CA ASP A 327 -29.17 20.39 3.98
C ASP A 327 -28.23 19.49 4.79
N GLU A 328 -28.54 18.20 4.90
CA GLU A 328 -27.68 17.19 5.55
C GLU A 328 -26.33 17.03 4.84
N ALA A 329 -26.32 17.11 3.51
CA ALA A 329 -25.08 17.13 2.73
C ALA A 329 -24.20 18.34 3.11
N GLY A 330 -24.82 19.52 3.28
CA GLY A 330 -24.15 20.73 3.73
C GLY A 330 -23.55 20.58 5.14
N GLU A 331 -24.29 20.01 6.08
CA GLU A 331 -23.80 19.71 7.43
C GLU A 331 -22.63 18.72 7.42
N SER A 332 -22.72 17.68 6.60
CA SER A 332 -21.65 16.70 6.43
C SER A 332 -20.37 17.34 5.88
N TYR A 333 -20.46 18.25 4.90
CA TYR A 333 -19.29 19.00 4.45
C TYR A 333 -18.70 19.94 5.52
N LEU A 334 -19.53 20.52 6.40
CA LEU A 334 -19.03 21.32 7.53
C LEU A 334 -18.26 20.44 8.54
N HIS A 335 -18.76 19.24 8.84
CA HIS A 335 -18.03 18.27 9.65
C HIS A 335 -16.70 17.86 9.00
N ALA A 336 -16.69 17.65 7.67
CA ALA A 336 -15.46 17.38 6.93
C ALA A 336 -14.45 18.52 7.04
N GLN A 337 -14.87 19.78 6.86
CA GLN A 337 -13.99 20.95 7.00
C GLN A 337 -13.36 21.02 8.39
N GLN A 338 -14.14 20.79 9.45
CA GLN A 338 -13.62 20.79 10.81
C GLN A 338 -12.59 19.66 11.02
N ALA A 339 -12.87 18.46 10.53
CA ALA A 339 -11.96 17.32 10.66
C ALA A 339 -10.64 17.54 9.89
N PHE A 340 -10.69 18.12 8.69
CA PHE A 340 -9.48 18.48 7.94
C PHE A 340 -8.70 19.62 8.58
N LYS A 341 -9.38 20.61 9.15
CA LYS A 341 -8.75 21.66 9.94
C LYS A 341 -8.01 21.09 11.15
N ASP A 342 -8.64 20.15 11.87
CA ASP A 342 -8.03 19.51 13.06
C ASP A 342 -6.85 18.58 12.71
N SER A 343 -6.71 18.18 11.45
CA SER A 343 -5.59 17.35 10.96
C SER A 343 -4.57 18.13 10.14
N ASP A 344 -4.70 19.46 10.07
CA ASP A 344 -3.89 20.34 9.21
C ASP A 344 -3.87 19.92 7.71
N ASP A 345 -4.90 19.22 7.26
CA ASP A 345 -5.04 18.76 5.88
C ASP A 345 -5.65 19.86 5.01
N SER A 346 -4.78 20.72 4.49
CA SER A 346 -5.20 21.81 3.60
C SER A 346 -5.88 21.30 2.32
N SER A 347 -5.49 20.12 1.82
CA SER A 347 -6.06 19.56 0.59
C SER A 347 -7.51 19.12 0.80
N GLY A 348 -7.75 18.31 1.81
CA GLY A 348 -9.11 17.87 2.15
C GLY A 348 -10.01 19.06 2.52
N HIS A 349 -9.45 20.07 3.21
CA HIS A 349 -10.19 21.25 3.62
C HIS A 349 -10.72 22.04 2.41
N TRP A 350 -9.88 22.37 1.41
CA TRP A 350 -10.37 23.13 0.25
C TRP A 350 -11.40 22.33 -0.56
N GLN A 351 -11.24 21.00 -0.66
CA GLN A 351 -12.20 20.12 -1.33
C GLN A 351 -13.55 20.10 -0.62
N ALA A 352 -13.56 20.08 0.72
CA ALA A 352 -14.79 20.17 1.49
C ALA A 352 -15.46 21.55 1.36
N CYS A 353 -14.68 22.63 1.21
CA CYS A 353 -15.21 23.97 0.90
C CYS A 353 -15.83 24.02 -0.51
N GLU A 354 -15.18 23.42 -1.50
CA GLU A 354 -15.71 23.28 -2.85
C GLU A 354 -17.03 22.51 -2.86
N GLY A 355 -17.07 21.35 -2.20
CA GLY A 355 -18.28 20.54 -2.06
C GLY A 355 -19.43 21.31 -1.43
N LEU A 356 -19.17 22.02 -0.33
CA LEU A 356 -20.16 22.89 0.32
C LEU A 356 -20.66 24.00 -0.62
N GLY A 357 -19.76 24.62 -1.39
CA GLY A 357 -20.13 25.61 -2.40
C GLY A 357 -21.10 25.06 -3.46
N GLY A 358 -20.86 23.84 -3.91
CA GLY A 358 -21.75 23.11 -4.82
C GLY A 358 -23.14 22.86 -4.20
N ILE A 359 -23.21 22.47 -2.93
CA ILE A 359 -24.48 22.32 -2.21
C ILE A 359 -25.23 23.65 -2.12
N LYS A 360 -24.54 24.75 -1.79
CA LYS A 360 -25.16 26.09 -1.72
C LYS A 360 -25.66 26.58 -3.08
N MET A 361 -24.97 26.24 -4.17
CA MET A 361 -25.47 26.49 -5.54
C MET A 361 -26.77 25.75 -5.81
N ARG A 362 -26.85 24.47 -5.43
CA ARG A 362 -28.07 23.66 -5.61
C ARG A 362 -29.24 24.16 -4.76
N LEU A 363 -28.96 24.67 -3.56
CA LEU A 363 -29.92 25.35 -2.69
C LEU A 363 -30.32 26.76 -3.18
N ARG A 364 -29.76 27.24 -4.30
CA ARG A 364 -29.94 28.60 -4.83
C ARG A 364 -29.56 29.72 -3.85
N ASP A 365 -28.51 29.49 -3.07
CA ASP A 365 -27.87 30.48 -2.21
C ASP A 365 -26.49 30.84 -2.78
N PRO A 366 -26.42 31.65 -3.85
CA PRO A 366 -25.16 31.97 -4.51
C PRO A 366 -24.24 32.82 -3.62
N ASP A 367 -24.78 33.57 -2.66
CA ASP A 367 -23.98 34.36 -1.72
C ASP A 367 -23.11 33.47 -0.84
N LYS A 368 -23.70 32.42 -0.25
CA LYS A 368 -22.91 31.44 0.52
C LYS A 368 -22.01 30.60 -0.37
N ALA A 369 -22.44 30.26 -1.59
CA ALA A 369 -21.60 29.53 -2.53
C ALA A 369 -20.32 30.29 -2.89
N ILE A 370 -20.44 31.60 -3.20
CA ILE A 370 -19.30 32.48 -3.48
C ILE A 370 -18.31 32.49 -2.32
N LEU A 371 -18.80 32.58 -1.08
CA LEU A 371 -17.94 32.55 0.11
C LEU A 371 -17.16 31.24 0.20
N CYS A 372 -17.84 30.11 0.00
CA CYS A 372 -17.22 28.78 0.04
C CYS A 372 -16.15 28.62 -1.05
N TYR A 373 -16.43 29.02 -2.29
CA TYR A 373 -15.45 28.93 -3.38
C TYR A 373 -14.26 29.87 -3.19
N LYS A 374 -14.46 31.07 -2.63
CA LYS A 374 -13.35 31.95 -2.25
C LYS A 374 -12.48 31.34 -1.16
N GLN A 375 -13.09 30.73 -0.14
CA GLN A 375 -12.36 30.02 0.90
C GLN A 375 -11.57 28.85 0.34
N ALA A 376 -12.18 28.05 -0.56
CA ALA A 376 -11.51 26.96 -1.25
C ALA A 376 -10.30 27.46 -2.05
N LEU A 377 -10.42 28.56 -2.82
CA LEU A 377 -9.29 29.14 -3.57
C LEU A 377 -8.17 29.64 -2.65
N ALA A 378 -8.52 30.28 -1.54
CA ALA A 378 -7.54 30.77 -0.58
C ALA A 378 -6.76 29.61 0.08
N LEU A 379 -7.42 28.50 0.38
CA LEU A 379 -6.78 27.29 0.91
C LEU A 379 -5.93 26.60 -0.17
N LEU A 380 -6.46 26.49 -1.40
CA LEU A 380 -5.77 25.90 -2.53
C LEU A 380 -4.44 26.60 -2.82
N SER A 381 -4.40 27.93 -2.71
CA SER A 381 -3.18 28.72 -2.91
C SER A 381 -2.06 28.42 -1.90
N LYS A 382 -2.38 27.79 -0.77
CA LYS A 382 -1.41 27.37 0.25
C LYS A 382 -0.89 25.95 0.05
N CYS A 383 -1.55 25.16 -0.81
CA CYS A 383 -1.11 23.81 -1.13
C CYS A 383 0.07 23.87 -2.11
N LYS A 384 1.13 23.11 -1.82
CA LYS A 384 2.22 22.86 -2.78
C LYS A 384 1.73 21.81 -3.78
N ASP A 385 2.08 21.96 -5.06
CA ASP A 385 1.79 20.98 -6.13
C ASP A 385 0.31 20.86 -6.55
N VAL A 386 -0.41 21.98 -6.68
CA VAL A 386 -1.77 21.98 -7.25
C VAL A 386 -1.74 22.12 -8.77
N SER A 387 -2.46 21.25 -9.49
CA SER A 387 -2.66 21.39 -10.93
C SER A 387 -3.40 22.69 -11.26
N ILE A 388 -2.90 23.43 -12.27
CA ILE A 388 -3.55 24.63 -12.81
C ILE A 388 -5.02 24.33 -13.18
N SER A 389 -5.31 23.12 -13.66
CA SER A 389 -6.68 22.69 -14.01
C SER A 389 -7.65 22.74 -12.84
N VAL A 390 -7.20 22.41 -11.63
CA VAL A 390 -8.04 22.43 -10.41
C VAL A 390 -8.37 23.86 -10.03
N GLN A 391 -7.37 24.75 -10.11
CA GLN A 391 -7.57 26.16 -9.86
C GLN A 391 -8.54 26.77 -10.88
N GLU A 392 -8.38 26.47 -12.17
CA GLU A 392 -9.29 26.91 -13.24
C GLU A 392 -10.72 26.42 -13.02
N SER A 393 -10.88 25.13 -12.69
CA SER A 393 -12.18 24.54 -12.36
C SER A 393 -12.89 25.29 -11.22
N LEU A 394 -12.16 25.61 -10.16
CA LEU A 394 -12.72 26.33 -9.01
C LEU A 394 -13.04 27.80 -9.34
N VAL A 395 -12.23 28.45 -10.18
CA VAL A 395 -12.53 29.80 -10.70
C VAL A 395 -13.77 29.80 -11.58
N ASN A 396 -13.98 28.75 -12.39
CA ASN A 396 -15.19 28.60 -13.21
C ASN A 396 -16.43 28.45 -12.32
N LYS A 397 -16.38 27.59 -11.30
CA LYS A 397 -17.47 27.42 -10.31
C LYS A 397 -17.80 28.72 -9.57
N LEU A 398 -16.78 29.49 -9.19
CA LEU A 398 -16.96 30.82 -8.61
C LEU A 398 -17.63 31.79 -9.59
N SER A 399 -17.23 31.76 -10.86
CA SER A 399 -17.80 32.60 -11.92
C SER A 399 -19.28 32.27 -12.17
N GLU A 400 -19.63 30.98 -12.20
CA GLU A 400 -21.03 30.53 -12.30
C GLU A 400 -21.88 31.01 -11.10
N ALA A 401 -21.33 30.95 -9.89
CA ALA A 401 -22.02 31.46 -8.69
C ALA A 401 -22.27 32.97 -8.77
N LEU A 402 -21.29 33.74 -9.27
CA LEU A 402 -21.44 35.18 -9.51
C LEU A 402 -22.48 35.48 -10.58
N GLN A 403 -22.49 34.74 -11.69
CA GLN A 403 -23.49 34.87 -12.74
C GLN A 403 -24.90 34.55 -12.23
N MET A 404 -25.06 33.49 -11.43
CA MET A 404 -26.35 33.16 -10.81
C MET A 404 -26.82 34.29 -9.89
N LYS A 405 -25.93 34.84 -9.06
CA LYS A 405 -26.26 36.00 -8.21
C LYS A 405 -26.75 37.19 -9.05
N LEU A 406 -26.04 37.53 -10.12
CA LEU A 406 -26.43 38.60 -11.03
C LEU A 406 -27.79 38.32 -11.68
N ALA A 407 -28.03 37.09 -12.14
CA ALA A 407 -29.29 36.70 -12.76
C ALA A 407 -30.48 36.81 -11.80
N ILE A 408 -30.30 36.45 -10.51
CA ILE A 408 -31.31 36.62 -9.47
C ILE A 408 -31.57 38.11 -9.21
N GLN A 409 -30.52 38.94 -9.16
CA GLN A 409 -30.65 40.39 -8.95
C GLN A 409 -31.33 41.10 -10.14
N GLN A 410 -31.02 40.70 -11.36
CA GLN A 410 -31.63 41.26 -12.58
C GLN A 410 -33.10 40.85 -12.73
N ARG A 411 -33.52 39.73 -12.15
CA ARG A 411 -34.92 39.29 -12.05
C ARG A 411 -35.67 39.92 -10.87
N GLY A 412 -35.37 41.18 -10.51
CA GLY A 412 -36.00 41.93 -9.41
C GLY A 412 -37.53 41.72 -9.31
N PRO A 413 -38.12 41.96 -8.11
CA PRO A 413 -39.47 41.48 -7.77
C PRO A 413 -40.45 41.83 -8.88
N LEU A 414 -41.21 40.83 -9.36
CA LEU A 414 -42.27 41.03 -10.34
C LEU A 414 -43.11 42.24 -9.91
N VAL A 415 -42.86 43.40 -10.51
CA VAL A 415 -43.79 44.50 -10.48
C VAL A 415 -45.03 43.91 -11.13
N ARG A 416 -46.04 43.58 -10.31
CA ARG A 416 -47.38 43.24 -10.81
C ARG A 416 -47.81 44.45 -11.62
N GLN A 417 -47.62 44.39 -12.93
CA GLN A 417 -48.32 45.31 -13.81
C GLN A 417 -49.82 45.14 -13.55
N PRO A 418 -50.59 46.23 -13.46
CA PRO A 418 -52.01 46.15 -13.21
C PRO A 418 -52.65 45.23 -14.26
N ILE A 419 -53.53 44.33 -13.82
CA ILE A 419 -54.33 43.47 -14.70
C ILE A 419 -55.30 44.38 -15.47
N LYS A 420 -54.85 45.02 -16.56
CA LYS A 420 -55.73 45.74 -17.48
C LYS A 420 -55.51 45.45 -18.96
N GLU A 421 -54.50 44.67 -19.34
CA GLU A 421 -54.26 44.36 -20.77
C GLU A 421 -54.26 42.86 -21.12
N ARG A 422 -54.73 41.98 -20.22
CA ARG A 422 -54.86 40.55 -20.53
C ARG A 422 -56.19 40.13 -21.17
N ASN A 423 -57.14 41.04 -21.35
CA ASN A 423 -58.45 40.72 -21.93
C ASN A 423 -58.60 41.03 -23.43
N MET A 424 -57.65 41.72 -24.07
CA MET A 424 -57.74 42.01 -25.51
C MET A 424 -57.14 40.91 -26.41
N ASN A 425 -56.16 40.14 -25.93
CA ASN A 425 -55.49 39.12 -26.76
C ASN A 425 -56.07 37.70 -26.67
N ARG A 426 -56.99 37.42 -25.74
CA ARG A 426 -57.68 36.11 -25.68
C ARG A 426 -58.81 35.96 -26.70
N GLN A 427 -59.47 37.07 -27.09
CA GLN A 427 -60.49 37.05 -28.14
C GLN A 427 -59.89 37.02 -29.56
N HIS A 428 -58.71 37.61 -29.77
CA HIS A 428 -58.02 37.54 -31.06
C HIS A 428 -57.40 36.16 -31.33
N LEU A 429 -56.76 35.51 -30.33
CA LEU A 429 -56.23 34.15 -30.51
C LEU A 429 -57.31 33.08 -30.69
N ARG A 430 -58.50 33.24 -30.08
CA ARG A 430 -59.63 32.32 -30.32
C ARG A 430 -60.24 32.48 -31.73
N LYS A 431 -60.18 33.67 -32.32
CA LYS A 431 -60.67 33.91 -33.69
C LYS A 431 -59.71 33.41 -34.77
N THR A 432 -58.40 33.45 -34.53
CA THR A 432 -57.41 32.88 -35.48
C THR A 432 -57.33 31.36 -35.40
N HIS A 433 -57.52 30.76 -34.22
CA HIS A 433 -57.46 29.30 -34.08
C HIS A 433 -58.69 28.58 -34.67
N MET A 434 -59.89 29.18 -34.59
CA MET A 434 -61.11 28.65 -35.23
C MET A 434 -61.08 28.76 -36.77
N ARG A 435 -60.45 29.81 -37.32
CA ARG A 435 -60.36 30.03 -38.77
C ARG A 435 -59.44 29.02 -39.46
N ASN A 436 -58.33 28.66 -38.82
CA ASN A 436 -57.37 27.70 -39.37
C ASN A 436 -57.86 26.24 -39.28
N THR A 437 -58.73 25.91 -38.32
CA THR A 437 -59.33 24.57 -38.23
C THR A 437 -60.45 24.36 -39.26
N GLU A 438 -61.16 25.41 -39.67
CA GLU A 438 -62.19 25.32 -40.73
C GLU A 438 -61.56 25.21 -42.14
N GLU A 439 -60.41 25.84 -42.39
CA GLU A 439 -59.69 25.71 -43.68
C GLU A 439 -59.04 24.32 -43.86
N LEU A 440 -58.49 23.72 -42.79
CA LEU A 440 -57.91 22.36 -42.84
C LEU A 440 -58.98 21.26 -42.97
N MET A 441 -60.19 21.48 -42.44
CA MET A 441 -61.33 20.57 -42.58
C MET A 441 -62.00 20.66 -43.96
N ALA A 442 -61.83 21.76 -44.70
CA ALA A 442 -62.35 21.93 -46.06
C ALA A 442 -61.44 21.32 -47.14
N GLU A 443 -60.13 21.23 -46.90
CA GLU A 443 -59.18 20.61 -47.84
C GLU A 443 -59.16 19.07 -47.79
N HIS A 444 -59.54 18.45 -46.67
CA HIS A 444 -59.61 16.98 -46.53
C HIS A 444 -60.90 16.33 -47.08
N SER A 445 -61.90 17.11 -47.53
CA SER A 445 -63.15 16.58 -48.13
C SER A 445 -63.16 16.53 -49.67
N ARG A 446 -62.01 16.68 -50.35
CA ARG A 446 -61.91 16.46 -51.80
C ARG A 446 -60.67 15.66 -52.16
N LYS A 447 -60.71 14.33 -51.95
CA LYS A 447 -60.07 13.28 -52.78
C LYS A 447 -60.16 11.90 -52.11
N GLU A 448 -61.12 11.10 -52.55
CA GLU A 448 -61.08 9.63 -52.64
C GLU A 448 -61.67 9.26 -54.02
N PRO A 449 -61.35 8.13 -54.71
CA PRO A 449 -61.36 6.74 -54.16
C PRO A 449 -60.23 5.82 -54.74
N LEU A 450 -59.94 4.61 -54.24
CA LEU A 450 -60.54 3.26 -54.39
C LEU A 450 -59.49 2.28 -53.76
N SER A 451 -59.72 1.09 -53.21
CA SER A 451 -60.83 0.13 -53.15
C SER A 451 -60.63 -0.84 -51.98
N SER A 452 -61.75 -1.31 -51.45
CA SER A 452 -62.01 -2.22 -50.34
C SER A 452 -61.65 -3.72 -50.54
N HIS A 453 -61.34 -4.42 -49.45
CA HIS A 453 -62.07 -5.58 -48.86
C HIS A 453 -61.20 -6.24 -47.77
N ARG A 454 -61.48 -6.05 -46.47
CA ARG A 454 -62.38 -6.78 -45.56
C ARG A 454 -61.93 -8.23 -45.28
N ILE A 455 -61.63 -8.56 -44.01
CA ILE A 455 -62.23 -9.65 -43.22
C ILE A 455 -61.61 -9.73 -41.79
N GLU A 456 -62.51 -9.49 -40.83
CA GLU A 456 -62.77 -10.18 -39.54
C GLU A 456 -61.79 -10.18 -38.35
N ASP A 457 -62.37 -9.67 -37.25
CA ASP A 457 -62.04 -9.86 -35.84
C ASP A 457 -61.98 -11.34 -35.42
N LYS A 458 -61.13 -11.66 -34.43
CA LYS A 458 -61.53 -12.51 -33.29
C LYS A 458 -60.55 -12.49 -32.11
N GLU A 459 -61.15 -12.16 -30.98
CA GLU A 459 -60.85 -12.41 -29.56
C GLU A 459 -59.73 -13.40 -29.19
N TRP A 460 -58.96 -13.03 -28.15
CA TRP A 460 -58.07 -13.93 -27.41
C TRP A 460 -58.42 -13.95 -25.92
N ARG A 461 -58.71 -15.13 -25.38
CA ARG A 461 -58.57 -15.47 -23.95
C ARG A 461 -58.15 -16.96 -23.78
N PRO A 462 -57.58 -17.32 -22.63
CA PRO A 462 -56.44 -18.26 -22.51
C PRO A 462 -56.75 -19.56 -21.73
N THR A 463 -55.87 -20.57 -21.82
CA THR A 463 -55.63 -21.67 -20.83
C THR A 463 -54.45 -22.54 -21.34
N GLU A 464 -53.35 -22.74 -20.59
CA GLU A 464 -53.07 -23.85 -19.63
C GLU A 464 -53.23 -25.26 -20.26
N THR A 465 -52.24 -26.17 -20.32
CA THR A 465 -51.58 -26.90 -19.21
C THR A 465 -50.56 -27.93 -19.76
N CYS A 466 -49.60 -28.33 -18.90
CA CYS A 466 -48.91 -29.64 -18.74
C CYS A 466 -48.19 -30.32 -19.92
N GLY A 467 -47.05 -31.01 -19.76
CA GLY A 467 -46.27 -31.40 -18.58
C GLY A 467 -45.07 -32.29 -18.96
N GLU A 468 -44.14 -32.41 -18.00
CA GLU A 468 -43.17 -33.49 -17.73
C GLU A 468 -42.06 -33.85 -18.74
N ARG A 469 -40.80 -33.60 -18.36
CA ARG A 469 -39.84 -34.62 -17.85
C ARG A 469 -38.46 -34.00 -17.52
N LYS A 470 -37.92 -34.36 -16.36
CA LYS A 470 -36.48 -34.36 -15.98
C LYS A 470 -36.01 -35.84 -15.95
N PRO A 471 -34.73 -36.20 -15.75
CA PRO A 471 -33.51 -35.38 -15.53
C PRO A 471 -32.32 -35.77 -16.43
N HIS A 472 -31.27 -34.95 -16.49
CA HIS A 472 -29.87 -35.37 -16.24
C HIS A 472 -28.97 -34.12 -16.22
N GLY A 473 -27.96 -34.15 -15.35
CA GLY A 473 -27.12 -33.03 -14.98
C GLY A 473 -26.14 -32.62 -16.08
N ASP A 474 -25.80 -31.32 -16.05
CA ASP A 474 -24.45 -30.78 -16.09
C ASP A 474 -24.58 -29.26 -15.95
N VAL A 475 -24.18 -28.72 -14.80
CA VAL A 475 -24.13 -27.28 -14.57
C VAL A 475 -22.80 -26.78 -15.13
N ILE A 476 -22.80 -26.45 -16.42
CA ILE A 476 -21.81 -25.54 -17.00
C ILE A 476 -22.40 -24.13 -16.84
N ILE A 477 -21.72 -23.30 -16.06
CA ILE A 477 -22.02 -21.87 -15.94
C ILE A 477 -21.73 -21.23 -17.29
N SER A 478 -22.80 -20.96 -18.04
CA SER A 478 -22.81 -20.06 -19.20
C SER A 478 -23.85 -18.99 -18.91
N SER A 479 -23.44 -17.90 -18.27
CA SER A 479 -24.23 -16.69 -18.19
C SER A 479 -23.72 -15.70 -19.23
N ARG A 480 -24.35 -15.81 -20.39
CA ARG A 480 -24.51 -14.82 -21.44
C ARG A 480 -24.81 -13.45 -20.82
N ALA A 481 -23.84 -12.54 -20.89
CA ALA A 481 -24.03 -11.13 -20.54
C ALA A 481 -25.02 -10.49 -21.53
N THR A 482 -26.24 -10.24 -21.08
CA THR A 482 -27.12 -9.27 -21.75
C THR A 482 -26.68 -7.89 -21.29
N GLN A 483 -26.00 -7.18 -22.18
CA GLN A 483 -25.82 -5.73 -22.08
C GLN A 483 -27.20 -5.08 -22.03
N THR A 484 -27.62 -4.66 -20.85
CA THR A 484 -28.62 -3.60 -20.73
C THR A 484 -27.88 -2.28 -20.78
N GLU A 485 -28.00 -1.62 -21.92
CA GLU A 485 -27.59 -0.23 -22.14
C GLU A 485 -28.27 0.67 -21.09
N CYS A 486 -27.46 1.21 -20.17
CA CYS A 486 -27.89 2.32 -19.32
C CYS A 486 -27.70 3.63 -20.09
N PRO A 487 -28.66 4.57 -20.00
CA PRO A 487 -28.65 5.80 -20.79
C PRO A 487 -27.47 6.71 -20.43
N ASP A 488 -26.87 7.29 -21.46
CA ASP A 488 -25.82 8.31 -21.40
C ASP A 488 -26.23 9.50 -20.52
N HIS A 489 -25.81 9.46 -19.25
CA HIS A 489 -25.75 10.63 -18.39
C HIS A 489 -24.29 10.90 -18.06
N THR A 490 -23.74 11.89 -18.75
CA THR A 490 -22.43 12.50 -18.51
C THR A 490 -22.41 13.26 -17.18
N ASN A 491 -22.50 12.54 -16.06
CA ASN A 491 -22.10 13.05 -14.75
C ASN A 491 -20.74 12.43 -14.41
N ALA A 492 -19.68 13.10 -14.87
CA ALA A 492 -18.35 12.87 -14.35
C ALA A 492 -18.40 13.07 -12.83
N LEU A 493 -18.01 12.05 -12.07
CA LEU A 493 -17.62 12.21 -10.66
C LEU A 493 -16.78 13.50 -10.53
N PRO A 494 -17.03 14.37 -9.54
CA PRO A 494 -16.15 15.50 -9.29
C PRO A 494 -14.70 15.00 -9.27
N GLU A 495 -13.76 15.72 -9.88
CA GLU A 495 -12.33 15.34 -9.86
C GLU A 495 -11.81 15.10 -8.43
N ALA A 496 -12.48 15.67 -7.42
CA ALA A 496 -12.29 15.39 -5.99
C ALA A 496 -12.47 13.91 -5.58
N ASN A 497 -13.33 13.14 -6.27
CA ASN A 497 -13.53 11.70 -6.03
C ASN A 497 -12.53 10.81 -6.78
N ARG A 498 -11.82 11.32 -7.81
CA ARG A 498 -10.71 10.57 -8.44
C ARG A 498 -9.50 10.47 -7.51
N ASN A 499 -9.33 11.44 -6.60
CA ASN A 499 -8.17 11.55 -5.71
C ASN A 499 -8.40 10.98 -4.30
N LEU A 500 -9.62 10.55 -3.95
CA LEU A 500 -9.87 9.88 -2.65
C LEU A 500 -9.46 8.40 -2.65
N ASN A 501 -9.33 7.79 -3.83
CA ASN A 501 -8.84 6.41 -4.00
C ASN A 501 -7.33 6.30 -4.31
N ASN A 502 -6.60 7.42 -4.29
CA ASN A 502 -5.14 7.42 -4.42
C ASN A 502 -4.53 8.44 -3.44
N THR A 503 -4.12 7.96 -2.26
CA THR A 503 -2.91 8.36 -1.52
C THR A 503 -2.85 7.58 -0.19
N TYR A 504 -2.46 6.31 -0.27
CA TYR A 504 -1.35 5.87 0.57
C TYR A 504 -0.07 6.48 -0.06
N GLU A 505 0.05 7.81 -0.01
CA GLU A 505 1.37 8.41 -0.06
C GLU A 505 1.94 8.29 1.35
N LYS A 506 3.13 7.70 1.40
CA LYS A 506 4.00 7.58 2.56
C LYS A 506 3.99 8.86 3.41
N PRO A 507 4.16 8.77 4.75
CA PRO A 507 4.51 9.95 5.53
C PRO A 507 5.81 10.56 4.96
N ARG A 508 5.72 11.80 4.43
CA ARG A 508 6.91 12.63 4.18
C ARG A 508 7.50 13.01 5.53
N LEU A 509 8.42 12.18 6.04
CA LEU A 509 9.37 12.60 7.05
C LEU A 509 10.45 13.44 6.36
N GLU A 510 10.17 14.73 6.13
CA GLU A 510 11.24 15.73 6.01
C GLU A 510 11.73 16.06 7.42
N TYR A 511 12.58 15.19 7.98
CA TYR A 511 13.42 15.60 9.11
C TYR A 511 14.49 16.54 8.56
N LYS A 512 14.27 17.85 8.72
CA LYS A 512 15.36 18.82 8.70
C LYS A 512 16.15 18.64 10.00
N ASN A 513 17.28 17.96 9.93
CA ASN A 513 18.28 18.03 11.00
C ASN A 513 18.76 19.48 11.12
N PRO A 514 18.69 20.09 12.32
CA PRO A 514 19.23 21.41 12.56
C PRO A 514 20.68 21.29 13.04
N THR A 515 21.59 20.88 12.16
CA THR A 515 23.04 21.04 12.35
C THR A 515 23.69 20.98 10.98
N ASP A 516 23.99 22.14 10.41
CA ASP A 516 25.24 22.43 9.70
C ASP A 516 25.13 23.80 9.02
N SER A 517 25.23 24.85 9.83
CA SER A 517 25.76 26.14 9.40
C SER A 517 27.25 26.15 9.71
N HIS A 518 28.05 26.44 8.67
CA HIS A 518 29.49 26.73 8.64
C HIS A 518 30.36 25.70 7.90
N LEU A 519 30.36 25.86 6.57
CA LEU A 519 31.55 25.69 5.74
C LEU A 519 32.55 26.81 6.06
N HIS A 520 33.80 26.43 6.32
CA HIS A 520 35.12 27.01 5.98
C HIS A 520 36.12 26.22 6.86
N SER A 521 37.33 25.81 6.50
CA SER A 521 38.17 25.71 5.30
C SER A 521 39.52 25.20 5.82
N GLN A 522 40.33 24.52 5.00
CA GLN A 522 41.78 24.24 5.19
C GLN A 522 42.10 23.10 6.17
N GLN A 523 42.65 21.97 5.73
CA GLN A 523 44.03 21.68 5.29
C GLN A 523 45.09 21.80 6.39
N ASP A 524 45.80 20.68 6.54
CA ASP A 524 47.19 20.49 6.94
C ASP A 524 47.58 20.32 8.44
N GLU A 525 48.30 19.20 8.61
CA GLU A 525 49.50 18.99 9.44
C GLU A 525 49.42 18.56 10.93
N ALA A 526 50.03 17.38 11.13
CA ALA A 526 51.07 17.04 12.11
C ALA A 526 50.75 16.92 13.62
N MET A 527 50.81 15.67 14.07
CA MET A 527 51.63 15.15 15.18
C MET A 527 52.51 16.18 15.93
N CYS A 528 52.28 16.35 17.24
CA CYS A 528 53.35 16.27 18.24
C CYS A 528 52.80 16.17 19.67
N GLU A 529 53.38 15.23 20.41
CA GLU A 529 53.26 15.04 21.85
C GLU A 529 54.16 16.04 22.63
N THR A 530 53.87 16.13 23.93
CA THR A 530 54.75 16.40 25.08
C THR A 530 54.66 17.73 25.84
N SER A 531 54.19 17.58 27.09
CA SER A 531 54.81 17.97 28.37
C SER A 531 54.80 19.40 28.93
N ILE A 532 54.24 19.45 30.15
CA ILE A 532 54.73 20.11 31.39
C ILE A 532 54.51 21.64 31.51
N GLN A 533 53.64 22.07 32.45
CA GLN A 533 53.97 22.62 33.79
C GLN A 533 52.76 23.40 34.39
N SER A 534 52.46 23.16 35.68
CA SER A 534 51.62 23.98 36.59
C SER A 534 52.50 25.08 37.27
N PRO A 535 52.07 25.97 38.22
CA PRO A 535 50.85 25.98 39.08
C PRO A 535 50.28 27.40 39.47
N LEU A 536 49.40 27.42 40.50
CA LEU A 536 48.90 28.55 41.35
C LEU A 536 47.59 29.22 40.85
N GLU A 537 46.57 29.57 41.64
CA GLU A 537 46.25 29.49 43.07
C GLU A 537 44.79 29.95 43.30
N SER A 538 44.08 29.38 44.30
CA SER A 538 43.02 30.00 45.15
C SER A 538 41.69 30.47 44.47
N THR A 539 40.46 30.35 44.99
CA THR A 539 39.88 30.44 46.35
C THR A 539 38.46 29.81 46.42
N SER A 540 38.09 29.26 47.59
CA SER A 540 36.78 29.18 48.31
C SER A 540 35.49 29.72 47.64
N ALA A 541 34.25 29.21 47.79
CA ALA A 541 33.53 28.34 48.74
C ALA A 541 32.09 28.02 48.17
N PRO A 542 31.30 27.09 48.75
CA PRO A 542 29.93 26.67 48.30
C PRO A 542 28.83 27.42 49.10
N PRO A 543 27.52 27.04 49.16
CA PRO A 543 26.70 26.00 48.52
C PRO A 543 25.36 26.54 47.94
N LEU A 544 24.47 25.66 47.42
CA LEU A 544 23.04 25.59 47.78
C LEU A 544 22.34 24.46 47.00
N GLU A 545 21.81 23.52 47.77
CA GLU A 545 20.81 22.54 47.34
C GLU A 545 19.49 23.26 47.05
N GLU A 546 18.81 22.93 45.94
CA GLU A 546 17.36 22.85 45.98
C GLU A 546 16.81 21.89 44.93
N ARG A 547 15.90 21.05 45.41
CA ARG A 547 15.22 19.97 44.70
C ARG A 547 14.23 20.55 43.69
N THR A 548 14.18 19.98 42.49
CA THR A 548 12.94 19.98 41.70
C THR A 548 12.69 18.59 41.15
N GLU A 549 11.51 18.10 41.51
CA GLU A 549 10.91 16.81 41.19
C GLU A 549 10.77 16.61 39.68
N ALA A 550 11.23 15.47 39.17
CA ALA A 550 10.99 15.04 37.81
C ALA A 550 9.66 14.26 37.75
N LEU A 551 8.66 14.84 37.08
CA LEU A 551 7.49 14.13 36.58
C LEU A 551 7.88 13.35 35.31
N PRO A 552 7.37 12.12 35.11
CA PRO A 552 7.78 11.26 34.00
C PRO A 552 7.11 11.67 32.68
N SER A 553 7.92 12.00 31.68
CA SER A 553 7.48 12.14 30.30
C SER A 553 7.14 10.76 29.71
N VAL A 554 5.86 10.59 29.36
CA VAL A 554 5.33 9.42 28.66
C VAL A 554 5.88 9.39 27.23
N HIS A 555 6.82 8.48 26.97
CA HIS A 555 7.25 8.15 25.60
C HIS A 555 6.17 7.33 24.89
N LEU A 556 5.37 8.00 24.06
CA LEU A 556 4.63 7.35 22.98
C LEU A 556 5.61 7.05 21.85
N HIS A 557 6.19 5.85 21.86
CA HIS A 557 6.97 5.33 20.74
C HIS A 557 6.03 5.00 19.57
N SER A 558 6.25 5.67 18.44
CA SER A 558 5.66 5.33 17.14
C SER A 558 6.34 4.05 16.61
N GLU A 559 5.59 2.95 16.54
CA GLU A 559 6.07 1.63 16.09
C GLU A 559 6.33 1.52 14.56
N GLU A 560 6.05 2.55 13.77
CA GLU A 560 6.10 2.45 12.30
C GLU A 560 7.41 2.93 11.65
N SER A 561 8.28 3.67 12.35
CA SER A 561 9.57 4.15 11.79
C SER A 561 10.74 3.19 12.04
N THR A 562 10.56 2.15 12.86
CA THR A 562 11.54 1.07 13.10
C THR A 562 11.46 -0.08 12.09
N SER A 563 10.61 0.00 11.07
CA SER A 563 10.25 -1.14 10.21
C SER A 563 11.20 -1.38 9.02
N ILE A 564 11.78 -0.34 8.42
CA ILE A 564 12.57 -0.50 7.17
C ILE A 564 13.97 -1.09 7.42
N HIS A 565 14.52 -0.93 8.62
CA HIS A 565 15.82 -1.50 9.00
C HIS A 565 15.74 -2.88 9.67
N ARG A 566 14.55 -3.51 9.77
CA ARG A 566 14.36 -4.69 10.63
C ARG A 566 14.14 -6.03 9.96
N THR A 567 14.27 -6.15 8.65
CA THR A 567 14.09 -7.47 8.02
C THR A 567 14.91 -7.58 6.74
N LEU A 568 16.22 -7.40 6.79
CA LEU A 568 17.06 -8.39 6.09
C LEU A 568 17.09 -9.57 7.06
N LYS A 569 16.76 -10.78 6.59
CA LYS A 569 17.02 -12.00 7.37
C LYS A 569 18.01 -12.78 6.57
N SER A 570 19.28 -12.47 6.81
CA SER A 570 20.42 -13.21 6.28
C SER A 570 20.27 -14.68 6.69
N ARG A 571 20.67 -15.57 5.81
CA ARG A 571 20.58 -17.01 6.02
C ARG A 571 21.85 -17.49 6.72
N PHE A 572 21.69 -18.37 7.69
CA PHE A 572 22.80 -18.92 8.48
C PHE A 572 22.88 -20.43 8.27
N CYS A 573 24.08 -21.00 8.37
CA CYS A 573 24.30 -22.44 8.17
C CYS A 573 24.93 -23.08 9.41
N THR A 574 24.63 -24.37 9.62
CA THR A 574 25.36 -25.18 10.60
C THR A 574 26.74 -25.56 10.05
N VAL A 575 27.73 -25.62 10.94
CA VAL A 575 29.13 -25.92 10.56
C VAL A 575 29.35 -27.40 10.25
N MET A 576 28.44 -28.28 10.69
CA MET A 576 28.38 -29.70 10.30
C MET A 576 27.44 -29.91 9.14
#